data_AF-A0A2I0DRP6-F1
#
_entry.id   AF-A0A2I0DRP6-F1
#
_cell.length_a   1.000
_cell.length_b   1.000
_cell.length_c   1.000
_cell.angle_alpha   90.00
_cell.angle_beta   90.00
_cell.angle_gamma   90.00
#
_symmetry.space_group_name_H-M   'P 1'
#
loop_
_entity.id
_entity.type
_entity.pdbx_description
1 polymer ?
#
loop_
_entity_poly.entity_id
_entity_poly.type
_entity_poly.pdbx_seq_one_letter_code
_entity_poly.pdbx_strand_id
1 'polypeptide(L)'
;MSYSGNLSGDIYSHCWFYESARRSFNYEDYGDTCGGITAIALTAFMVESYLNLSCKLIFDLQSRVTEILDDPPSDFYDVIDGKSLKGMDINDRVAVAFGYQEQLDKLTSALEKKVFGRKKVDFIQLCAKASFYEIDDKIRFSPKAKFFSLSEALYEDETTKAEHRELIEKLFNLRNTLAHGRSEFVTNAILITNVDDSCFASNTVPPLKASWQVECSLENAKKVFDDSCEIIQLLSLSAFKHEHPFRMPTQIGAFTRG
;
A
#
# COMPACT_ATOMS: atom_id res chain seq x y z
N MET A 1 -7.79 27.64 36.59
CA MET A 1 -7.04 27.95 35.36
C MET A 1 -7.37 26.87 34.36
N SER A 2 -7.89 27.25 33.19
CA SER A 2 -8.23 26.32 32.12
C SER A 2 -7.48 26.70 30.85
N TYR A 3 -7.24 25.74 29.97
CA TYR A 3 -6.69 26.00 28.64
C TYR A 3 -7.72 25.56 27.60
N SER A 4 -7.85 26.32 26.52
CA SER A 4 -8.66 25.97 25.35
C SER A 4 -7.76 25.96 24.12
N GLY A 5 -7.94 25.01 23.20
CA GLY A 5 -7.11 24.95 22.01
C GLY A 5 -7.61 23.99 20.96
N ASN A 6 -6.96 24.05 19.80
CA ASN A 6 -7.28 23.26 18.62
C ASN A 6 -6.04 22.45 18.21
N LEU A 7 -6.25 21.21 17.75
CA LEU A 7 -5.22 20.33 17.22
C LEU A 7 -5.56 19.99 15.75
N SER A 8 -4.57 20.08 14.87
CA SER A 8 -4.70 19.73 13.46
C SER A 8 -3.49 18.92 12.98
N GLY A 9 -3.72 17.93 12.12
CA GLY A 9 -2.67 17.16 11.48
C GLY A 9 -3.26 16.01 10.67
N ASP A 10 -2.48 15.48 9.73
CA ASP A 10 -2.89 14.32 8.94
C ASP A 10 -2.81 13.03 9.77
N ILE A 11 -3.68 12.08 9.43
CA ILE A 11 -3.66 10.73 10.01
C ILE A 11 -3.42 9.74 8.89
N TYR A 12 -2.24 9.11 8.93
CA TYR A 12 -1.83 8.11 7.95
C TYR A 12 -2.11 6.71 8.47
N SER A 13 -3.24 6.14 8.03
CA SER A 13 -3.71 4.83 8.48
C SER A 13 -2.71 3.71 8.20
N HIS A 14 -1.95 3.77 7.09
CA HIS A 14 -0.93 2.78 6.78
C HIS A 14 0.18 2.73 7.84
N CYS A 15 0.54 3.85 8.45
CA CYS A 15 1.50 3.87 9.56
C CYS A 15 0.97 3.15 10.81
N TRP A 16 -0.33 3.30 11.11
CA TRP A 16 -0.97 2.57 12.21
C TRP A 16 -1.02 1.06 11.94
N PHE A 17 -1.36 0.66 10.71
CA PHE A 17 -1.37 -0.74 10.31
C PHE A 17 0.03 -1.35 10.30
N TYR A 18 1.05 -0.61 9.84
CA TYR A 18 2.46 -1.00 9.91
C TYR A 18 2.88 -1.31 11.36
N GLU A 19 2.64 -0.37 12.27
CA GLU A 19 2.98 -0.56 13.69
C GLU A 19 2.21 -1.72 14.33
N SER A 20 0.95 -1.89 13.95
CA SER A 20 0.10 -2.99 14.47
C SER A 20 0.58 -4.35 13.97
N ALA A 21 0.91 -4.48 12.67
CA ALA A 21 1.46 -5.70 12.10
C ALA A 21 2.80 -6.04 12.76
N ARG A 22 3.70 -5.06 12.87
CA ARG A 22 5.01 -5.22 13.53
C ARG A 22 4.89 -5.73 14.96
N ARG A 23 3.96 -5.17 15.74
CA ARG A 23 3.72 -5.60 17.13
C ARG A 23 3.12 -7.00 17.21
N SER A 24 2.33 -7.40 16.21
CA SER A 24 1.70 -8.72 16.17
C SER A 24 2.72 -9.85 16.06
N PHE A 25 3.87 -9.62 15.40
CA PHE A 25 4.96 -10.60 15.35
C PHE A 25 5.68 -10.82 16.69
N ASN A 26 5.62 -9.83 17.59
CA ASN A 26 6.34 -9.87 18.87
C ASN A 26 5.43 -10.25 20.05
N TYR A 27 4.14 -10.50 19.80
CA TYR A 27 3.18 -10.79 20.86
C TYR A 27 3.09 -12.31 21.08
N GLU A 28 3.62 -12.77 22.21
CA GLU A 28 3.79 -14.20 22.51
C GLU A 28 2.46 -14.95 22.66
N ASP A 29 1.39 -14.29 23.13
CA ASP A 29 0.11 -14.99 23.40
C ASP A 29 -0.70 -15.32 22.14
N TYR A 30 -0.31 -14.82 20.95
CA TYR A 30 -1.02 -15.18 19.72
C TYR A 30 -0.75 -16.62 19.28
N GLY A 31 0.43 -17.15 19.57
CA GLY A 31 0.91 -18.35 18.89
C GLY A 31 1.10 -18.16 17.37
N ASP A 32 1.61 -19.19 16.71
CA ASP A 32 2.09 -19.10 15.32
C ASP A 32 0.98 -18.69 14.33
N THR A 33 -0.09 -19.48 14.23
CA THR A 33 -1.11 -19.25 13.20
C THR A 33 -1.96 -18.01 13.46
N CYS A 34 -2.42 -17.76 14.69
CA CYS A 34 -3.26 -16.58 14.96
C CYS A 34 -2.46 -15.29 14.78
N GLY A 35 -1.17 -15.29 15.16
CA GLY A 35 -0.25 -14.19 14.95
C GLY A 35 -0.05 -13.91 13.47
N GLY A 36 0.18 -14.95 12.66
CA GLY A 36 0.35 -14.80 11.22
C GLY A 36 -0.93 -14.38 10.48
N ILE A 37 -2.13 -14.87 10.86
CA ILE A 37 -3.42 -14.39 10.32
C ILE A 37 -3.55 -12.88 10.58
N THR A 38 -3.32 -12.47 11.83
CA THR A 38 -3.44 -11.07 12.26
C THR A 38 -2.47 -10.19 11.49
N ALA A 39 -1.21 -10.62 11.39
CA ALA A 39 -0.19 -9.90 10.66
C ALA A 39 -0.52 -9.76 9.17
N ILE A 40 -0.94 -10.85 8.48
CA ILE A 40 -1.31 -10.79 7.05
C ILE A 40 -2.47 -9.82 6.82
N ALA A 41 -3.51 -9.87 7.67
CA ALA A 41 -4.65 -8.97 7.55
C ALA A 41 -4.24 -7.50 7.72
N LEU A 42 -3.41 -7.21 8.72
CA LEU A 42 -2.89 -5.86 8.99
C LEU A 42 -1.96 -5.38 7.86
N THR A 43 -1.10 -6.25 7.33
CA THR A 43 -0.24 -5.95 6.17
C THR A 43 -1.08 -5.61 4.94
N ALA A 44 -2.15 -6.35 4.68
CA ALA A 44 -3.05 -6.04 3.56
C ALA A 44 -3.73 -4.67 3.72
N PHE A 45 -4.17 -4.32 4.93
CA PHE A 45 -4.74 -2.99 5.21
C PHE A 45 -3.69 -1.87 5.12
N MET A 46 -2.47 -2.12 5.58
CA MET A 46 -1.33 -1.21 5.43
C MET A 46 -1.09 -0.90 3.96
N VAL A 47 -0.94 -1.92 3.13
CA VAL A 47 -0.70 -1.79 1.70
C VAL A 47 -1.86 -1.08 1.02
N GLU A 48 -3.11 -1.52 1.23
CA GLU A 48 -4.28 -0.88 0.64
C GLU A 48 -4.39 0.60 1.00
N SER A 49 -4.18 0.95 2.28
CA SER A 49 -4.18 2.33 2.73
C SER A 49 -3.08 3.15 2.07
N TYR A 50 -1.89 2.59 1.87
CA TYR A 50 -0.80 3.30 1.22
C TYR A 50 -1.04 3.49 -0.27
N LEU A 51 -1.62 2.50 -0.96
CA LEU A 51 -2.01 2.64 -2.37
C LEU A 51 -3.07 3.73 -2.55
N ASN A 52 -4.03 3.83 -1.62
CA ASN A 52 -5.02 4.90 -1.61
C ASN A 52 -4.37 6.28 -1.45
N LEU A 53 -3.46 6.41 -0.48
CA LEU A 53 -2.71 7.64 -0.27
C LEU A 53 -1.88 8.01 -1.51
N SER A 54 -1.16 7.04 -2.07
CA SER A 54 -0.30 7.24 -3.23
C SER A 54 -1.09 7.75 -4.44
N CYS A 55 -2.22 7.11 -4.76
CA CYS A 55 -3.10 7.58 -5.81
C CYS A 55 -3.64 8.98 -5.50
N LYS A 56 -4.07 9.27 -4.26
CA LYS A 56 -4.55 10.59 -3.84
C LYS A 56 -3.50 11.68 -4.05
N LEU A 57 -2.26 11.43 -3.66
CA LEU A 57 -1.18 12.39 -3.83
C LEU A 57 -0.80 12.60 -5.31
N ILE A 58 -0.79 11.54 -6.13
CA ILE A 58 -0.50 11.68 -7.58
C ILE A 58 -1.61 12.46 -8.30
N PHE A 59 -2.88 12.25 -7.92
CA PHE A 59 -4.01 13.01 -8.46
C PHE A 59 -4.01 14.48 -8.01
N ASP A 60 -3.42 14.79 -6.87
CA ASP A 60 -3.30 16.16 -6.36
C ASP A 60 -2.07 16.87 -6.95
N LEU A 61 -2.13 17.08 -8.28
CA LEU A 61 -1.05 17.71 -9.04
C LEU A 61 -0.74 19.12 -8.51
N GLN A 62 -1.78 19.87 -8.15
CA GLN A 62 -1.65 21.25 -7.73
C GLN A 62 -0.85 21.38 -6.43
N SER A 63 -1.16 20.58 -5.40
CA SER A 63 -0.40 20.62 -4.14
C SER A 63 1.08 20.29 -4.36
N ARG A 64 1.39 19.30 -5.21
CA ARG A 64 2.78 18.93 -5.53
C ARG A 64 3.53 20.03 -6.27
N VAL A 65 2.86 20.72 -7.20
CA VAL A 65 3.42 21.89 -7.88
C VAL A 65 3.67 23.02 -6.90
N THR A 66 2.72 23.31 -6.03
CA THR A 66 2.84 24.35 -5.01
C THR A 66 3.99 24.06 -4.04
N GLU A 67 4.18 22.81 -3.59
CA GLU A 67 5.32 22.44 -2.74
C GLU A 67 6.68 22.81 -3.36
N ILE A 68 6.85 22.57 -4.67
CA ILE A 68 8.07 22.95 -5.37
C ILE A 68 8.20 24.47 -5.56
N LEU A 69 7.09 25.19 -5.73
CA LEU A 69 7.11 26.64 -5.88
C LEU A 69 7.37 27.37 -4.55
N ASP A 70 6.90 26.80 -3.43
CA ASP A 70 7.10 27.35 -2.09
C ASP A 70 8.55 27.16 -1.59
N ASP A 71 9.20 26.05 -1.97
CA ASP A 71 10.62 25.76 -1.66
C ASP A 71 11.36 25.22 -2.90
N PRO A 72 11.71 26.09 -3.86
CA PRO A 72 12.30 25.66 -5.13
C PRO A 72 13.74 25.18 -4.94
N PRO A 73 14.13 24.05 -5.57
CA PRO A 73 15.51 23.59 -5.53
C PRO A 73 16.45 24.57 -6.23
N SER A 74 17.74 24.51 -5.92
CA SER A 74 18.74 25.45 -6.43
C SER A 74 18.87 25.49 -7.96
N ASP A 75 18.51 24.40 -8.64
CA ASP A 75 18.54 24.22 -10.10
C ASP A 75 17.15 24.40 -10.76
N PHE A 76 16.16 24.94 -10.04
CA PHE A 76 14.75 25.04 -10.46
C PHE A 76 14.56 25.61 -11.87
N TYR A 77 15.15 26.77 -12.17
CA TYR A 77 14.98 27.41 -13.48
C TYR A 77 15.65 26.62 -14.60
N ASP A 78 16.81 26.01 -14.35
CA ASP A 78 17.52 25.19 -15.33
C ASP A 78 16.70 23.93 -15.69
N VAL A 79 16.11 23.28 -14.68
CA VAL A 79 15.26 22.10 -14.85
C VAL A 79 14.00 22.45 -15.65
N ILE A 80 13.36 23.58 -15.34
CA ILE A 80 12.13 24.02 -16.00
C ILE A 80 12.38 24.48 -17.43
N ASP A 81 13.39 25.31 -17.66
CA ASP A 81 13.72 25.81 -19.01
C ASP A 81 14.24 24.70 -19.93
N GLY A 82 14.89 23.67 -19.37
CA GLY A 82 15.39 22.52 -20.12
C GLY A 82 14.32 21.50 -20.56
N LYS A 83 13.20 21.41 -19.84
CA LYS A 83 12.18 20.36 -20.05
C LYS A 83 10.79 20.84 -20.47
N SER A 84 10.48 22.13 -20.30
CA SER A 84 9.15 22.68 -20.61
C SER A 84 9.17 23.65 -21.79
N LEU A 85 8.04 23.77 -22.49
CA LEU A 85 7.91 24.69 -23.62
C LEU A 85 7.75 26.14 -23.13
N LYS A 86 8.40 27.08 -23.82
CA LYS A 86 8.22 28.52 -23.57
C LYS A 86 6.78 28.93 -23.89
N GLY A 87 6.13 29.64 -22.96
CA GLY A 87 4.76 30.15 -23.11
C GLY A 87 3.68 29.38 -22.33
N MET A 88 4.03 28.28 -21.66
CA MET A 88 3.15 27.61 -20.70
C MET A 88 3.07 28.37 -19.37
N ASP A 89 1.96 28.22 -18.64
CA ASP A 89 1.85 28.72 -17.26
C ASP A 89 2.90 28.07 -16.35
N ILE A 90 3.38 28.79 -15.35
CA ILE A 90 4.46 28.30 -14.48
C ILE A 90 4.08 26.98 -13.79
N ASN A 91 2.81 26.78 -13.41
CA ASN A 91 2.38 25.55 -12.76
C ASN A 91 2.49 24.35 -13.71
N ASP A 92 2.05 24.51 -14.95
CA ASP A 92 2.15 23.48 -15.98
C ASP A 92 3.61 23.15 -16.30
N ARG A 93 4.46 24.18 -16.32
CA ARG A 93 5.90 24.00 -16.54
C ARG A 93 6.56 23.17 -15.44
N VAL A 94 6.22 23.44 -14.17
CA VAL A 94 6.69 22.65 -13.02
C VAL A 94 6.18 21.21 -13.12
N ALA A 95 4.88 21.03 -13.37
CA ALA A 95 4.25 19.71 -13.49
C ALA A 95 4.93 18.83 -14.54
N VAL A 96 5.30 19.41 -15.69
CA VAL A 96 6.03 18.70 -16.76
C VAL A 96 7.49 18.46 -16.37
N ALA A 97 8.21 19.48 -15.91
CA ALA A 97 9.65 19.38 -15.68
C ALA A 97 10.03 18.37 -14.57
N PHE A 98 9.17 18.25 -13.55
CA PHE A 98 9.33 17.30 -12.45
C PHE A 98 8.61 15.95 -12.68
N GLY A 99 8.00 15.76 -13.86
CA GLY A 99 7.38 14.48 -14.27
C GLY A 99 6.02 14.18 -13.62
N TYR A 100 5.43 15.13 -12.88
CA TYR A 100 4.16 14.92 -12.18
C TYR A 100 2.99 14.76 -13.15
N GLN A 101 2.98 15.51 -14.26
CA GLN A 101 1.97 15.38 -15.31
C GLN A 101 2.02 13.99 -15.95
N GLU A 102 3.22 13.51 -16.29
CA GLU A 102 3.41 12.18 -16.89
C GLU A 102 2.95 11.06 -15.94
N GLN A 103 3.27 11.16 -14.65
CA GLN A 103 2.80 10.22 -13.64
C GLN A 103 1.27 10.18 -13.55
N LEU A 104 0.62 11.35 -13.53
CA LEU A 104 -0.83 11.46 -13.49
C LEU A 104 -1.49 10.87 -14.73
N ASP A 105 -0.95 11.17 -15.92
CA ASP A 105 -1.48 10.69 -17.19
C ASP A 105 -1.36 9.16 -17.31
N LYS A 106 -0.19 8.60 -16.93
CA LYS A 106 0.03 7.15 -16.90
C LYS A 106 -0.91 6.46 -15.92
N LEU A 107 -1.03 6.99 -14.69
CA LEU A 107 -1.91 6.42 -13.67
C LEU A 107 -3.37 6.45 -14.12
N THR A 108 -3.85 7.59 -14.64
CA THR A 108 -5.23 7.76 -15.10
C THR A 108 -5.53 6.82 -16.27
N SER A 109 -4.64 6.72 -17.25
CA SER A 109 -4.78 5.80 -18.38
C SER A 109 -4.81 4.33 -17.92
N ALA A 110 -3.95 3.97 -16.97
CA ALA A 110 -3.91 2.61 -16.44
C ALA A 110 -5.18 2.26 -15.64
N LEU A 111 -5.69 3.18 -14.81
CA LEU A 111 -6.96 3.01 -14.08
C LEU A 111 -8.17 2.95 -15.02
N GLU A 112 -8.21 3.77 -16.06
CA GLU A 112 -9.28 3.75 -17.06
C GLU A 112 -9.39 2.38 -17.73
N LYS A 113 -8.26 1.73 -18.03
CA LYS A 113 -8.22 0.37 -18.60
C LYS A 113 -8.76 -0.71 -17.66
N LYS A 114 -8.93 -0.42 -16.37
CA LYS A 114 -9.52 -1.34 -15.37
C LYS A 114 -11.04 -1.19 -15.23
N VAL A 115 -11.65 -0.20 -15.88
CA VAL A 115 -13.09 0.06 -15.79
C VAL A 115 -13.77 -0.04 -17.15
N PHE A 116 -15.03 -0.48 -17.14
CA PHE A 116 -15.81 -0.73 -18.34
C PHE A 116 -17.23 -0.18 -18.20
N GLY A 117 -17.90 0.02 -19.35
CA GLY A 117 -19.29 0.46 -19.41
C GLY A 117 -19.54 1.75 -18.65
N ARG A 118 -20.60 1.78 -17.82
CA ARG A 118 -21.01 2.96 -17.04
C ARG A 118 -19.90 3.46 -16.10
N LYS A 119 -19.16 2.55 -15.45
CA LYS A 119 -18.05 2.92 -14.56
C LYS A 119 -16.94 3.68 -15.29
N LYS A 120 -16.68 3.34 -16.55
CA LYS A 120 -15.69 4.06 -17.38
C LYS A 120 -16.14 5.49 -17.67
N VAL A 121 -17.42 5.68 -18.02
CA VAL A 121 -17.99 7.02 -18.24
C VAL A 121 -17.94 7.85 -16.94
N ASP A 122 -18.34 7.25 -15.81
CA ASP A 122 -18.27 7.89 -14.50
C ASP A 122 -16.83 8.28 -14.14
N PHE A 123 -15.86 7.39 -14.36
CA PHE A 123 -14.45 7.64 -14.08
C PHE A 123 -13.93 8.85 -14.86
N ILE A 124 -14.11 8.87 -16.20
CA ILE A 124 -13.68 9.99 -17.05
C ILE A 124 -14.28 11.32 -16.59
N GLN A 125 -15.56 11.32 -16.21
CA GLN A 125 -16.22 12.53 -15.73
C GLN A 125 -15.69 13.01 -14.38
N LEU A 126 -15.32 12.08 -13.48
CA LEU A 126 -14.83 12.42 -12.14
C LEU A 126 -13.38 12.91 -12.16
N CYS A 127 -12.52 12.37 -13.04
CA CYS A 127 -11.11 12.78 -13.15
C CYS A 127 -10.94 14.29 -13.35
N ALA A 128 -11.91 14.97 -13.97
CA ALA A 128 -11.85 16.42 -14.21
C ALA A 128 -12.29 17.29 -13.02
N LYS A 129 -12.88 16.71 -11.96
CA LYS A 129 -13.61 17.50 -10.95
C LYS A 129 -13.56 16.99 -9.51
N ALA A 130 -13.07 15.77 -9.28
CA ALA A 130 -13.17 15.09 -8.01
C ALA A 130 -11.79 14.63 -7.51
N SER A 131 -11.64 14.55 -6.20
CA SER A 131 -10.48 13.94 -5.56
C SER A 131 -10.41 12.44 -5.86
N PHE A 132 -9.23 11.84 -5.73
CA PHE A 132 -9.08 10.40 -5.91
C PHE A 132 -9.97 9.58 -4.95
N TYR A 133 -10.19 10.03 -3.72
CA TYR A 133 -11.05 9.31 -2.78
C TYR A 133 -12.51 9.29 -3.22
N GLU A 134 -13.03 10.40 -3.76
CA GLU A 134 -14.39 10.43 -4.32
C GLU A 134 -14.50 9.56 -5.58
N ILE A 135 -13.45 9.54 -6.41
CA ILE A 135 -13.34 8.64 -7.55
C ILE A 135 -13.39 7.18 -7.08
N ASP A 136 -12.55 6.81 -6.12
CA ASP A 136 -12.43 5.44 -5.63
C ASP A 136 -13.68 4.99 -4.85
N ASP A 137 -14.34 5.88 -4.11
CA ASP A 137 -15.59 5.54 -3.43
C ASP A 137 -16.72 5.19 -4.41
N LYS A 138 -16.76 5.87 -5.56
CA LYS A 138 -17.76 5.60 -6.60
C LYS A 138 -17.38 4.42 -7.50
N ILE A 139 -16.11 4.29 -7.87
CA ILE A 139 -15.65 3.27 -8.81
C ILE A 139 -15.33 1.94 -8.12
N ARG A 140 -14.79 2.01 -6.89
CA ARG A 140 -14.31 0.90 -6.05
C ARG A 140 -13.23 0.10 -6.75
N PHE A 141 -12.06 0.70 -6.97
CA PHE A 141 -10.93 -0.04 -7.53
C PHE A 141 -10.42 -1.05 -6.49
N SER A 142 -10.13 -2.28 -6.95
CA SER A 142 -9.50 -3.26 -6.07
C SER A 142 -8.07 -2.83 -5.73
N PRO A 143 -7.52 -3.23 -4.58
CA PRO A 143 -6.13 -2.91 -4.22
C PRO A 143 -5.12 -3.38 -5.29
N LYS A 144 -5.36 -4.56 -5.88
CA LYS A 144 -4.57 -5.07 -7.01
C LYS A 144 -4.62 -4.14 -8.23
N ALA A 145 -5.80 -3.64 -8.58
CA ALA A 145 -5.95 -2.70 -9.69
C ALA A 145 -5.20 -1.39 -9.42
N LYS A 146 -5.27 -0.86 -8.19
CA LYS A 146 -4.53 0.34 -7.77
C LYS A 146 -3.02 0.14 -7.87
N PHE A 147 -2.50 -0.95 -7.30
CA PHE A 147 -1.07 -1.26 -7.38
C PHE A 147 -0.60 -1.42 -8.81
N PHE A 148 -1.34 -2.15 -9.65
CA PHE A 148 -0.94 -2.38 -11.04
C PHE A 148 -0.91 -1.07 -11.82
N SER A 149 -1.88 -0.18 -11.59
CA SER A 149 -1.89 1.13 -12.25
C SER A 149 -0.79 2.05 -11.74
N LEU A 150 -0.53 2.06 -10.42
CA LEU A 150 0.61 2.78 -9.84
C LEU A 150 1.94 2.27 -10.39
N SER A 151 2.08 0.95 -10.54
CA SER A 151 3.32 0.35 -11.04
C SER A 151 3.58 0.72 -12.50
N GLU A 152 2.55 0.88 -13.35
CA GLU A 152 2.75 1.43 -14.71
C GLU A 152 3.18 2.90 -14.70
N ALA A 153 2.79 3.67 -13.69
CA ALA A 153 3.12 5.08 -13.59
C ALA A 153 4.51 5.34 -13.00
N LEU A 154 5.02 4.42 -12.17
CA LEU A 154 6.17 4.67 -11.31
C LEU A 154 7.38 3.76 -11.55
N TYR A 155 7.19 2.56 -12.10
CA TYR A 155 8.30 1.61 -12.28
C TYR A 155 8.93 1.83 -13.65
N GLU A 156 10.26 1.93 -13.66
CA GLU A 156 11.06 1.95 -14.89
C GLU A 156 11.54 0.54 -15.26
N ASP A 157 11.84 -0.30 -14.26
CA ASP A 157 12.31 -1.67 -14.45
C ASP A 157 11.15 -2.67 -14.52
N GLU A 158 10.97 -3.30 -15.69
CA GLU A 158 9.88 -4.25 -15.94
C GLU A 158 9.99 -5.53 -15.11
N THR A 159 11.20 -5.97 -14.77
CA THR A 159 11.44 -7.17 -13.97
C THR A 159 10.98 -6.96 -12.53
N THR A 160 11.47 -5.91 -11.88
CA THR A 160 11.05 -5.49 -10.53
C THR A 160 9.54 -5.24 -10.49
N LYS A 161 8.98 -4.64 -11.55
CA LYS A 161 7.53 -4.44 -11.68
C LYS A 161 6.77 -5.76 -11.67
N ALA A 162 7.22 -6.76 -12.42
CA ALA A 162 6.58 -8.07 -12.47
C ALA A 162 6.66 -8.80 -11.12
N GLU A 163 7.84 -8.81 -10.50
CA GLU A 163 8.07 -9.43 -9.18
C GLU A 163 7.16 -8.81 -8.10
N HIS A 164 7.13 -7.48 -8.00
CA HIS A 164 6.28 -6.81 -7.02
C HIS A 164 4.79 -7.01 -7.28
N ARG A 165 4.38 -7.17 -8.55
CA ARG A 165 2.99 -7.53 -8.88
C ARG A 165 2.63 -8.89 -8.32
N GLU A 166 3.48 -9.89 -8.48
CA GLU A 166 3.24 -11.23 -7.93
C GLU A 166 3.15 -11.21 -6.40
N LEU A 167 4.00 -10.44 -5.72
CA LEU A 167 3.97 -10.28 -4.27
C LEU A 167 2.66 -9.64 -3.78
N ILE A 168 2.22 -8.58 -4.44
CA ILE A 168 0.93 -7.92 -4.13
C ILE A 168 -0.25 -8.84 -4.43
N GLU A 169 -0.20 -9.60 -5.52
CA GLU A 169 -1.23 -10.60 -5.80
C GLU A 169 -1.27 -11.66 -4.71
N LYS A 170 -0.12 -12.18 -4.28
CA LYS A 170 -0.01 -13.13 -3.18
C LYS A 170 -0.64 -12.58 -1.90
N LEU A 171 -0.28 -11.37 -1.48
CA LEU A 171 -0.84 -10.73 -0.28
C LEU A 171 -2.37 -10.65 -0.32
N PHE A 172 -2.94 -10.08 -1.39
CA PHE A 172 -4.40 -9.91 -1.46
C PHE A 172 -5.15 -11.21 -1.71
N ASN A 173 -4.53 -12.22 -2.34
CA ASN A 173 -5.10 -13.55 -2.44
C ASN A 173 -5.15 -14.21 -1.05
N LEU A 174 -4.07 -14.14 -0.26
CA LEU A 174 -4.05 -14.64 1.13
C LEU A 174 -5.10 -13.95 2.00
N ARG A 175 -5.15 -12.61 1.98
CA ARG A 175 -6.17 -11.85 2.71
C ARG A 175 -7.58 -12.24 2.30
N ASN A 176 -7.84 -12.48 1.01
CA ASN A 176 -9.16 -12.88 0.55
C ASN A 176 -9.51 -14.31 0.96
N THR A 177 -8.56 -15.24 0.95
CA THR A 177 -8.75 -16.58 1.50
C THR A 177 -9.17 -16.52 2.97
N LEU A 178 -8.47 -15.69 3.77
CA LEU A 178 -8.81 -15.46 5.18
C LEU A 178 -10.20 -14.82 5.32
N ALA A 179 -10.50 -13.77 4.56
CA ALA A 179 -11.77 -13.04 4.66
C ALA A 179 -12.98 -13.88 4.23
N HIS A 180 -12.80 -14.82 3.30
CA HIS A 180 -13.87 -15.71 2.86
C HIS A 180 -14.04 -16.95 3.74
N GLY A 181 -13.10 -17.24 4.64
CA GLY A 181 -13.24 -18.28 5.68
C GLY A 181 -13.56 -19.67 5.12
N ARG A 182 -12.98 -20.05 3.98
CA ARG A 182 -13.29 -21.34 3.33
C ARG A 182 -12.69 -22.49 4.13
N SER A 183 -13.52 -23.48 4.48
CA SER A 183 -13.06 -24.77 5.00
C SER A 183 -12.42 -25.59 3.89
N GLU A 184 -11.36 -26.32 4.23
CA GLU A 184 -10.60 -27.16 3.30
C GLU A 184 -10.60 -28.61 3.78
N PHE A 185 -10.72 -29.56 2.85
CA PHE A 185 -10.48 -30.97 3.14
C PHE A 185 -9.00 -31.28 2.91
N VAL A 186 -8.31 -31.73 3.95
CA VAL A 186 -6.85 -31.98 3.93
C VAL A 186 -6.59 -33.45 4.24
N THR A 187 -5.78 -34.10 3.41
CA THR A 187 -5.34 -35.49 3.62
C THR A 187 -3.84 -35.60 3.48
N ASN A 188 -3.18 -36.15 4.50
CA ASN A 188 -1.75 -36.47 4.47
C ASN A 188 -1.56 -37.97 4.69
N ALA A 189 -0.81 -38.63 3.80
CA ALA A 189 -0.35 -39.98 4.03
C ALA A 189 0.84 -39.94 4.99
N ILE A 190 0.77 -40.68 6.10
CA ILE A 190 1.83 -40.73 7.11
C ILE A 190 2.31 -42.18 7.21
N LEU A 191 3.64 -42.37 7.11
CA LEU A 191 4.30 -43.65 7.36
C LEU A 191 5.20 -43.49 8.58
N ILE A 192 4.95 -44.28 9.63
CA ILE A 192 5.73 -44.27 10.87
C ILE A 192 6.66 -45.49 10.85
N THR A 193 7.97 -45.27 10.66
CA THR A 193 8.95 -46.34 10.40
C THR A 193 9.73 -46.85 11.61
N ASN A 194 9.56 -46.28 12.81
CA ASN A 194 10.23 -46.75 14.02
C ASN A 194 9.26 -46.79 15.20
N VAL A 195 8.77 -47.98 15.53
CA VAL A 195 8.14 -48.27 16.81
C VAL A 195 8.96 -49.40 17.40
N ASP A 196 9.89 -49.11 18.31
CA ASP A 196 10.14 -50.09 19.36
C ASP A 196 8.77 -50.34 20.00
N ASP A 197 8.32 -51.60 20.02
CA ASP A 197 6.94 -52.10 20.24
C ASP A 197 6.19 -51.60 21.50
N SER A 198 6.72 -50.61 22.22
CA SER A 198 6.21 -50.15 23.51
C SER A 198 5.58 -48.77 23.56
N CYS A 199 5.68 -47.86 22.58
CA CYS A 199 5.05 -46.52 22.73
C CYS A 199 4.74 -45.79 21.40
N PHE A 200 3.62 -46.10 20.75
CA PHE A 200 2.99 -45.11 19.85
C PHE A 200 2.38 -44.01 20.71
N ALA A 201 2.98 -42.82 20.69
CA ALA A 201 2.46 -41.65 21.38
C ALA A 201 1.68 -40.77 20.40
N SER A 202 0.45 -40.37 20.76
CA SER A 202 -0.43 -39.60 19.88
C SER A 202 0.14 -38.25 19.44
N ASN A 203 1.07 -37.69 20.22
CA ASN A 203 1.82 -36.48 19.89
C ASN A 203 2.85 -36.66 18.76
N THR A 204 3.10 -37.88 18.29
CA THR A 204 3.98 -38.16 17.13
C THR A 204 3.25 -38.04 15.79
N VAL A 205 1.92 -37.98 15.79
CA VAL A 205 1.12 -37.74 14.58
C VAL A 205 1.08 -36.23 14.33
N PRO A 206 1.66 -35.73 13.22
CA PRO A 206 1.58 -34.31 12.90
C PRO A 206 0.13 -33.89 12.67
N PRO A 207 -0.29 -32.71 13.16
CA PRO A 207 -1.63 -32.21 12.92
C PRO A 207 -1.84 -31.93 11.42
N LEU A 208 -3.05 -32.19 10.93
CA LEU A 208 -3.46 -31.70 9.62
C LEU A 208 -3.51 -30.17 9.65
N LYS A 209 -3.00 -29.53 8.60
CA LYS A 209 -3.02 -28.07 8.43
C LYS A 209 -3.66 -27.74 7.09
N ALA A 210 -4.62 -26.82 7.09
CA ALA A 210 -5.13 -26.21 5.87
C ALA A 210 -4.03 -25.41 5.17
N SER A 211 -4.16 -25.20 3.86
CA SER A 211 -3.16 -24.47 3.07
C SER A 211 -2.94 -23.05 3.62
N TRP A 212 -4.02 -22.36 3.99
CA TRP A 212 -3.95 -21.03 4.60
C TRP A 212 -3.28 -21.04 5.98
N GLN A 213 -3.34 -22.13 6.75
CA GLN A 213 -2.65 -22.20 8.05
C GLN A 213 -1.13 -22.24 7.88
N VAL A 214 -0.66 -22.85 6.78
CA VAL A 214 0.77 -22.88 6.43
C VAL A 214 1.23 -21.50 5.95
N GLU A 215 0.49 -20.88 5.04
CA GLU A 215 0.81 -19.54 4.53
C GLU A 215 0.72 -18.46 5.63
N CYS A 216 -0.11 -18.67 6.65
CA CYS A 216 -0.25 -17.78 7.80
C CYS A 216 0.59 -18.21 9.01
N SER A 217 1.69 -18.94 8.82
CA SER A 217 2.71 -19.03 9.87
C SER A 217 3.33 -17.65 10.13
N LEU A 218 3.88 -17.42 11.32
CA LEU A 218 4.56 -16.16 11.65
C LEU A 218 5.73 -15.90 10.70
N GLU A 219 6.49 -16.94 10.33
CA GLU A 219 7.60 -16.84 9.39
C GLU A 219 7.12 -16.34 8.01
N ASN A 220 6.10 -16.97 7.45
CA ASN A 220 5.57 -16.60 6.13
C ASN A 220 4.90 -15.22 6.17
N ALA A 221 4.14 -14.93 7.24
CA ALA A 221 3.51 -13.63 7.44
C ALA A 221 4.54 -12.51 7.58
N LYS A 222 5.66 -12.76 8.27
CA LYS A 222 6.76 -11.80 8.41
C LYS A 222 7.43 -11.53 7.07
N LYS A 223 7.70 -12.57 6.28
CA LYS A 223 8.22 -12.40 4.92
C LYS A 223 7.29 -11.53 4.07
N VAL A 224 6.00 -11.84 4.06
CA VAL A 224 5.00 -11.04 3.31
C VAL A 224 4.95 -9.59 3.80
N PHE A 225 5.11 -9.35 5.10
CA PHE A 225 5.19 -8.01 5.66
C PHE A 225 6.45 -7.25 5.21
N ASP A 226 7.61 -7.89 5.29
CA ASP A 226 8.89 -7.30 4.89
C ASP A 226 8.89 -6.97 3.39
N ASP A 227 8.47 -7.93 2.54
CA ASP A 227 8.27 -7.75 1.09
C ASP A 227 7.34 -6.56 0.81
N SER A 228 6.22 -6.46 1.55
CA SER A 228 5.27 -5.34 1.41
C SER A 228 5.85 -3.99 1.83
N CYS A 229 6.73 -3.98 2.83
CA CYS A 229 7.40 -2.76 3.28
C CYS A 229 8.38 -2.23 2.24
N GLU A 230 9.14 -3.13 1.61
CA GLU A 230 10.06 -2.79 0.51
C GLU A 230 9.31 -2.19 -0.68
N ILE A 231 8.17 -2.77 -1.06
CA ILE A 231 7.31 -2.25 -2.13
C ILE A 231 6.83 -0.82 -1.80
N ILE A 232 6.37 -0.58 -0.56
CA ILE A 232 5.92 0.75 -0.12
C ILE A 232 7.08 1.76 -0.14
N GLN A 233 8.28 1.36 0.29
CA GLN A 233 9.46 2.21 0.24
C GLN A 233 9.82 2.60 -1.19
N LEU A 234 9.79 1.64 -2.13
CA LEU A 234 10.05 1.93 -3.52
C LEU A 234 9.00 2.88 -4.10
N LEU A 235 7.70 2.63 -3.87
CA LEU A 235 6.64 3.55 -4.29
C LEU A 235 6.82 4.96 -3.72
N SER A 236 7.17 5.05 -2.44
CA SER A 236 7.44 6.31 -1.72
C SER A 236 8.60 7.09 -2.34
N LEU A 237 9.68 6.39 -2.66
CA LEU A 237 10.87 6.97 -3.25
C LEU A 237 10.60 7.44 -4.69
N SER A 238 9.97 6.59 -5.52
CA SER A 238 9.68 6.87 -6.93
C SER A 238 8.67 8.01 -7.11
N ALA A 239 7.65 8.12 -6.26
CA ALA A 239 6.59 9.12 -6.41
C ALA A 239 6.85 10.42 -5.62
N PHE A 240 7.42 10.31 -4.41
CA PHE A 240 7.40 11.40 -3.43
C PHE A 240 8.78 11.77 -2.88
N LYS A 241 9.86 11.11 -3.33
CA LYS A 241 11.22 11.25 -2.77
C LYS A 241 11.25 11.11 -1.24
N HIS A 242 10.31 10.34 -0.69
CA HIS A 242 10.07 10.30 0.75
C HIS A 242 10.77 9.09 1.37
N GLU A 243 11.83 9.37 2.13
CA GLU A 243 12.71 8.36 2.74
C GLU A 243 12.04 7.54 3.86
N HIS A 244 10.93 8.02 4.44
CA HIS A 244 10.35 7.45 5.65
C HIS A 244 8.83 7.24 5.56
N PRO A 245 8.32 6.39 4.64
CA PRO A 245 6.88 6.21 4.39
C PRO A 245 6.04 5.79 5.59
N PHE A 246 6.66 5.22 6.62
CA PHE A 246 5.98 4.73 7.83
C PHE A 246 6.02 5.70 9.01
N ARG A 247 6.49 6.94 8.81
CA ARG A 247 6.53 7.95 9.87
C ARG A 247 5.19 8.67 9.97
N MET A 248 4.67 8.79 11.20
CA MET A 248 3.50 9.63 11.47
C MET A 248 3.82 11.10 11.22
N PRO A 249 2.95 11.85 10.53
CA PRO A 249 3.16 13.28 10.31
C PRO A 249 3.04 14.07 11.62
N THR A 250 3.65 15.24 11.65
CA THR A 250 3.59 16.15 12.80
C THR A 250 2.16 16.67 12.99
N GLN A 251 1.71 16.74 14.24
CA GLN A 251 0.45 17.39 14.62
C GLN A 251 0.75 18.76 15.24
N ILE A 252 -0.01 19.77 14.85
CA ILE A 252 0.13 21.15 15.33
C ILE A 252 -1.01 21.44 16.29
N GLY A 253 -0.67 21.88 17.51
CA GLY A 253 -1.63 22.28 18.53
C GLY A 253 -1.46 23.76 18.89
N ALA A 254 -2.57 24.50 18.92
CA ALA A 254 -2.61 25.89 19.38
C ALA A 254 -3.50 26.00 20.61
N PHE A 255 -2.94 26.48 21.72
CA PHE A 255 -3.63 26.55 23.02
C PHE A 255 -3.53 27.96 23.62
N THR A 256 -4.63 28.42 24.22
CA THR A 256 -4.74 29.69 24.95
C THR A 256 -5.18 29.43 26.40
N ARG A 257 -4.69 30.27 27.32
CA ARG A 257 -5.03 30.19 28.74
C ARG A 257 -6.26 31.02 29.05
N GLY A 258 -7.21 30.44 29.78
CA GLY A 258 -8.39 31.08 30.34
C GLY A 258 -8.30 31.30 31.85
#